data_AF-L0EU56-F1
#
_entry.id   AF-L0EU56-F1
#
_cell.length_a   1.000
_cell.length_b   1.000
_cell.length_c   1.000
_cell.angle_alpha   90.00
_cell.angle_beta   90.00
_cell.angle_gamma   90.00
#
_symmetry.space_group_name_H-M   'P 1'
#
loop_
_entity.id
_entity.type
_entity.pdbx_description
1 polymer ?
#
loop_
_entity_poly.entity_id
_entity_poly.type
_entity_poly.pdbx_seq_one_letter_code
_entity_poly.pdbx_strand_id
1 'polypeptide(L)'
;MKTLNAHQDVQITSLPLSEEDRIDFIERANEVFETVMLRIEPFNPELTRKLWSAEDYIDNHLLKADMLPIGREYALSLIEAFLWIYVVELAAEADEQAEMQ
;
A
#
# COMPACT_ATOMS: atom_id res chain seq x y z
N MET A 1 -32.91 22.42 3.86
CA MET A 1 -31.74 21.88 3.15
C MET A 1 -30.57 21.94 4.12
N LYS A 2 -30.11 20.81 4.67
CA LYS A 2 -28.97 20.78 5.60
C LYS A 2 -27.71 21.05 4.78
N THR A 3 -26.93 22.06 5.15
CA THR A 3 -25.56 22.25 4.68
C THR A 3 -24.78 20.99 5.05
N LEU A 4 -24.44 20.18 4.05
CA LEU A 4 -23.40 19.17 4.20
C LEU A 4 -22.12 19.96 4.45
N ASN A 5 -21.63 19.94 5.69
CA ASN A 5 -20.25 20.33 5.95
C ASN A 5 -19.39 19.38 5.11
N ALA A 6 -18.89 19.86 3.98
CA ALA A 6 -17.83 19.17 3.26
C ALA A 6 -16.65 19.11 4.23
N HIS A 7 -16.38 17.93 4.79
CA HIS A 7 -15.04 17.67 5.29
C HIS A 7 -14.12 17.88 4.08
N GLN A 8 -13.36 18.98 4.08
CA GLN A 8 -12.33 19.19 3.07
C GLN A 8 -11.31 18.08 3.29
N ASP A 9 -11.30 17.10 2.40
CA ASP A 9 -10.26 16.08 2.34
C ASP A 9 -8.92 16.79 2.09
N VAL A 10 -7.97 16.57 2.99
CA VAL A 10 -6.62 17.13 2.89
C VAL A 10 -6.02 16.63 1.59
N GLN A 11 -5.40 17.52 0.81
CA GLN A 11 -4.84 17.15 -0.48
C GLN A 11 -3.36 16.84 -0.34
N ILE A 12 -2.94 15.69 -0.87
CA ILE A 12 -1.54 15.41 -1.16
C ILE A 12 -1.21 16.14 -2.46
N THR A 13 -0.21 17.00 -2.41
CA THR A 13 0.17 17.89 -3.54
C THR A 13 1.60 17.67 -4.03
N SER A 14 2.38 16.84 -3.34
CA SER A 14 3.76 16.52 -3.69
C SER A 14 4.13 15.10 -3.27
N LEU A 15 5.10 14.52 -3.98
CA LEU A 15 5.85 13.35 -3.55
C LEU A 15 7.33 13.74 -3.33
N PRO A 16 8.06 13.13 -2.38
CA PRO A 16 7.58 12.11 -1.44
C PRO A 16 6.52 12.68 -0.48
N LEU A 17 5.78 11.78 0.17
CA LEU A 17 4.77 12.16 1.16
C LEU A 17 5.39 12.97 2.30
N SER A 18 4.56 13.76 2.98
CA SER A 18 4.95 14.37 4.25
C SER A 18 5.30 13.28 5.27
N GLU A 19 6.13 13.60 6.26
CA GLU A 19 6.50 12.63 7.31
C GLU A 19 5.27 12.08 8.03
N GLU A 20 4.31 12.96 8.36
CA GLU A 20 3.04 12.59 9.00
C GLU A 20 2.21 11.66 8.11
N ASP A 21 2.00 12.01 6.83
CA ASP A 21 1.24 11.16 5.91
C ASP A 21 1.96 9.81 5.68
N ARG A 22 3.28 9.83 5.54
CA ARG A 22 4.05 8.60 5.30
C ARG A 22 3.90 7.60 6.45
N ILE A 23 3.90 8.06 7.70
CA ILE A 23 3.69 7.19 8.88
C ILE A 23 2.32 6.50 8.79
N ASP A 24 1.25 7.26 8.60
CA ASP A 24 -0.12 6.72 8.54
C ASP A 24 -0.29 5.74 7.37
N PHE A 25 0.30 6.04 6.22
CA PHE A 25 0.25 5.18 5.04
C PHE A 25 1.00 3.86 5.26
N ILE A 26 2.15 3.90 5.94
CA ILE A 26 2.93 2.70 6.29
C ILE A 26 2.17 1.82 7.27
N GLU A 27 1.57 2.40 8.30
CA GLU A 27 0.74 1.67 9.27
C GLU A 27 -0.41 0.96 8.55
N ARG A 28 -1.15 1.70 7.70
CA ARG A 28 -2.24 1.13 6.91
C ARG A 28 -1.75 0.02 5.97
N ALA A 29 -0.63 0.22 5.27
CA ALA A 29 -0.08 -0.78 4.35
C ALA A 29 0.25 -2.10 5.05
N ASN A 30 0.84 -2.05 6.25
CA ASN A 30 1.15 -3.26 7.02
C ASN A 30 -0.12 -4.01 7.48
N GLU A 31 -1.17 -3.30 7.90
CA GLU A 31 -2.45 -3.94 8.25
C GLU A 31 -3.12 -4.63 7.06
N VAL A 32 -3.14 -3.96 5.90
CA VAL A 32 -3.69 -4.55 4.67
C VAL A 32 -2.82 -5.72 4.22
N PHE A 33 -1.49 -5.61 4.33
CA PHE A 33 -0.57 -6.70 3.99
C PHE A 33 -0.92 -7.98 4.73
N GLU A 34 -1.09 -7.94 6.06
CA GLU A 34 -1.47 -9.13 6.83
C GLU A 34 -2.85 -9.66 6.43
N THR A 35 -3.80 -8.78 6.13
CA THR A 35 -5.12 -9.18 5.62
C THR A 35 -5.02 -9.89 4.27
N VAL A 36 -4.14 -9.43 3.38
CA VAL A 36 -3.90 -10.03 2.07
C VAL A 36 -3.18 -11.37 2.22
N MET A 37 -2.13 -11.45 3.04
CA MET A 37 -1.39 -12.68 3.33
C MET A 37 -2.31 -13.81 3.81
N LEU A 38 -3.31 -13.47 4.65
CA LEU A 38 -4.32 -14.42 5.12
C LEU A 38 -5.28 -14.90 4.03
N ARG A 39 -5.51 -14.10 2.97
CA ARG A 39 -6.48 -14.41 1.91
C ARG A 39 -5.87 -15.14 0.73
N ILE A 40 -4.64 -14.81 0.36
CA ILE A 40 -3.98 -15.41 -0.80
C ILE A 40 -3.26 -16.71 -0.46
N GLU A 41 -2.93 -16.93 0.82
CA GLU A 41 -2.26 -18.13 1.34
C GLU A 41 -1.06 -18.56 0.47
N PRO A 42 -0.01 -17.72 0.37
CA PRO A 42 1.10 -17.98 -0.55
C PRO A 42 1.86 -19.26 -0.18
N PHE A 43 2.44 -19.95 -1.17
CA PHE A 43 3.16 -21.22 -0.93
C PHE A 43 4.40 -21.04 -0.04
N ASN A 44 5.11 -19.92 -0.17
CA ASN A 44 6.27 -19.57 0.65
C ASN A 44 6.00 -18.32 1.52
N PRO A 45 5.19 -18.43 2.59
CA PRO A 45 4.69 -17.26 3.33
C PRO A 45 5.80 -16.50 4.08
N GLU A 46 6.78 -17.21 4.65
CA GLU A 46 7.90 -16.56 5.36
C GLU A 46 8.82 -15.79 4.42
N LEU A 47 9.05 -16.33 3.21
CA LEU A 47 9.85 -15.64 2.21
C LEU A 47 9.09 -14.46 1.61
N THR A 48 7.79 -14.60 1.37
CA THR A 48 6.91 -13.49 0.96
C THR A 48 6.97 -12.34 1.98
N ARG A 49 6.89 -12.64 3.28
CA ARG A 49 7.06 -11.64 4.37
C ARG A 49 8.43 -10.98 4.37
N LYS A 50 9.48 -11.74 4.04
CA LYS A 50 10.84 -11.21 3.98
C LYS A 50 11.03 -10.22 2.83
N LEU A 51 10.30 -10.38 1.73
CA LEU A 51 10.33 -9.46 0.59
C LEU A 51 9.46 -8.21 0.81
N TRP A 52 8.51 -8.26 1.73
CA TRP A 52 7.63 -7.13 2.02
C TRP A 52 8.39 -5.94 2.64
N SER A 53 8.18 -4.76 2.07
CA SER A 53 8.62 -3.47 2.60
C SER A 53 7.50 -2.44 2.40
N ALA A 54 6.83 -2.08 3.50
CA ALA A 54 5.79 -1.05 3.47
C ALA A 54 6.34 0.31 3.02
N GLU A 55 7.57 0.64 3.43
CA GLU A 55 8.25 1.86 3.04
C GLU A 55 8.43 1.94 1.52
N ASP A 56 8.95 0.88 0.91
CA ASP A 56 9.16 0.82 -0.53
C ASP A 56 7.84 0.90 -1.29
N TYR A 57 6.82 0.16 -0.84
CA TYR A 57 5.49 0.21 -1.45
C TYR A 57 4.90 1.63 -1.44
N ILE A 58 4.97 2.33 -0.31
CA ILE A 58 4.44 3.69 -0.17
C ILE A 58 5.26 4.70 -0.97
N ASP A 59 6.58 4.61 -0.94
CA ASP A 59 7.46 5.60 -1.56
C ASP A 59 7.56 5.44 -3.09
N ASN A 60 7.46 4.21 -3.61
CA ASN A 60 7.78 3.89 -4.99
C ASN A 60 6.62 3.27 -5.81
N HIS A 61 5.61 2.67 -5.17
CA HIS A 61 4.59 1.88 -5.88
C HIS A 61 3.18 2.45 -5.81
N LEU A 62 2.76 3.02 -4.67
CA LEU A 62 1.38 3.43 -4.44
C LEU A 62 0.95 4.63 -5.30
N LEU A 63 1.70 5.74 -5.23
CA LEU A 63 1.34 7.01 -5.87
C LEU A 63 2.38 7.43 -6.91
N LYS A 64 1.91 8.11 -7.96
CA LYS A 64 2.74 8.73 -9.00
C LYS A 64 2.43 10.21 -9.10
N ALA A 65 3.40 10.99 -9.58
CA ALA A 65 3.28 12.45 -9.66
C ALA A 65 2.10 12.92 -10.54
N ASP A 66 1.69 12.13 -11.53
CA ASP A 66 0.53 12.40 -12.41
C ASP A 66 -0.83 12.15 -11.75
N MET A 67 -0.85 11.55 -10.55
CA MET A 67 -2.07 11.38 -9.74
C MET A 67 -2.38 12.63 -8.89
N LEU A 68 -1.48 13.61 -8.83
CA LEU A 68 -1.59 14.77 -7.93
C LEU A 68 -2.30 15.97 -8.60
N PRO A 69 -3.04 16.80 -7.81
CA PRO A 69 -3.35 16.63 -6.40
C PRO A 69 -4.38 15.52 -6.18
N ILE A 70 -4.25 14.78 -5.07
CA ILE A 70 -5.15 13.70 -4.70
C ILE A 70 -5.63 13.89 -3.26
N GLY A 71 -6.89 13.55 -3.00
CA GLY A 71 -7.42 13.49 -1.64
C GLY A 71 -6.69 12.45 -0.81
N ARG A 72 -6.28 12.81 0.40
CA ARG A 72 -5.51 11.96 1.31
C ARG A 72 -6.28 10.70 1.67
N GLU A 73 -7.55 10.84 2.03
CA GLU A 73 -8.41 9.70 2.37
C GLU A 73 -8.64 8.79 1.15
N TYR A 74 -8.78 9.39 -0.03
CA TYR A 74 -8.86 8.61 -1.27
C TYR A 74 -7.55 7.87 -1.54
N ALA A 75 -6.39 8.51 -1.38
CA ALA A 75 -5.09 7.88 -1.55
C ALA A 75 -4.86 6.72 -0.56
N LEU A 76 -5.27 6.85 0.70
CA LEU A 76 -5.26 5.76 1.68
C LEU A 76 -6.11 4.56 1.22
N SER A 77 -7.30 4.83 0.65
CA SER A 77 -8.18 3.77 0.13
C SER A 77 -7.57 2.96 -1.02
N LEU A 78 -6.60 3.53 -1.75
CA LEU A 78 -5.89 2.83 -2.83
C LEU A 78 -5.01 1.69 -2.29
N ILE A 79 -4.53 1.79 -1.05
CA ILE A 79 -3.79 0.70 -0.39
C ILE A 79 -4.67 -0.54 -0.31
N GLU A 80 -5.90 -0.41 0.17
CA GLU A 80 -6.86 -1.53 0.24
C GLU A 80 -7.21 -2.10 -1.13
N ALA A 81 -7.34 -1.23 -2.13
CA ALA A 81 -7.77 -1.62 -3.47
C ALA A 81 -6.68 -2.36 -4.27
N PHE A 82 -5.41 -1.98 -4.09
CA PHE A 82 -4.32 -2.39 -4.98
C PHE A 82 -3.19 -3.16 -4.32
N LEU A 83 -3.02 -3.10 -3.00
CA LEU A 83 -1.89 -3.78 -2.34
C LEU A 83 -1.87 -5.29 -2.62
N TRP A 84 -3.04 -5.91 -2.78
CA TRP A 84 -3.12 -7.34 -3.04
C TRP A 84 -2.37 -7.79 -4.30
N ILE A 85 -2.34 -6.97 -5.36
CA ILE A 85 -1.62 -7.32 -6.60
C ILE A 85 -0.12 -7.35 -6.32
N TYR A 86 0.38 -6.34 -5.61
CA TYR A 86 1.78 -6.26 -5.25
C TYR A 86 2.22 -7.45 -4.38
N VAL A 87 1.40 -7.84 -3.40
CA VAL A 87 1.73 -9.01 -2.56
C VAL A 87 1.70 -10.33 -3.35
N VAL A 88 0.83 -10.46 -4.35
CA VAL A 88 0.84 -11.62 -5.27
C VAL A 88 2.14 -11.66 -6.09
N GLU A 89 2.65 -10.52 -6.53
CA GLU A 89 3.95 -10.44 -7.22
C GLU A 89 5.10 -10.85 -6.28
N LEU A 90 5.09 -10.39 -5.03
CA LEU A 90 6.08 -10.83 -4.01
C LEU A 90 5.99 -12.33 -3.73
N ALA A 91 4.78 -12.90 -3.69
CA ALA A 91 4.58 -14.32 -3.49
C ALA A 91 5.14 -15.15 -4.66
N ALA A 92 4.90 -14.70 -5.89
CA ALA A 92 5.47 -15.32 -7.08
C ALA A 92 7.01 -15.27 -7.07
N GLU A 93 7.61 -14.13 -6.69
CA GLU A 93 9.06 -14.01 -6.54
C GLU A 93 9.60 -14.93 -5.43
N ALA A 94 8.88 -15.04 -4.31
CA ALA A 94 9.24 -15.97 -3.24
C ALA A 94 9.25 -17.43 -3.72
N ASP A 95 8.28 -17.81 -4.55
CA ASP A 95 8.23 -19.17 -5.12
C ASP A 95 9.43 -19.43 -6.04
N GLU A 96 9.78 -18.49 -6.91
CA GLU A 96 10.98 -18.59 -7.75
C GLU A 96 12.27 -18.68 -6.93
N GLN A 97 12.41 -17.87 -5.87
CA GLN A 97 13.56 -17.90 -4.98
C GLN A 97 13.66 -19.21 -4.17
N ALA A 98 12.54 -19.87 -3.87
CA ALA A 98 12.52 -21.15 -3.17
C ALA A 98 12.93 -22.32 -4.09
N GLU A 99 12.59 -22.28 -5.38
CA GLU A 99 13.01 -23.29 -6.35
C GLU A 99 14.50 -23.24 -6.70
N MET A 100 15.15 -22.09 -6.52
CA MET A 100 16.59 -21.90 -6.78
C MET A 100 17.51 -22.32 -5.61
N GLN A 101 16.94 -22.78 -4.49
CA GLN A 101 17.69 -23.25 -3.30
C GLN A 101 17.92 -24.77 -3.32
#